data_AF-A0A485A7P8-F1
#
_entry.id   AF-A0A485A7P8-F1
#
_cell.length_a   1.000
_cell.length_b   1.000
_cell.length_c   1.000
_cell.angle_alpha   90.00
_cell.angle_beta   90.00
_cell.angle_gamma   90.00
#
_symmetry.space_group_name_H-M   'P 1'
#
loop_
_entity.id
_entity.type
_entity.pdbx_description
1 polymer ?
#
loop_
_entity_poly.entity_id
_entity_poly.type
_entity_poly.pdbx_seq_one_letter_code
_entity_poly.pdbx_strand_id
1 'polypeptide(L)'
;MATAQFFITGAFPGCGVTVHHQPQMGTMDPTFNPVITDDSAAFSEKAVQAMEKERQTMQLADSYKLLEVMTDYQNSPSCKEKQQCSLSDGKDTFSAKYQQEPGVSGPLKVGNSLVDAFTLQYYEGYPLDQVAWGEIKTDKQWQVLSKLKKRLSG
;
A
#
# COMPACT_ATOMS: atom_id res chain seq x y z
N MET A 1 -2.92 16.79 -8.63
CA MET A 1 -3.44 17.89 -9.49
C MET A 1 -4.52 17.39 -10.44
N ALA A 2 -4.25 16.43 -11.33
CA ALA A 2 -5.22 15.96 -12.35
C ALA A 2 -6.60 15.56 -11.78
N THR A 3 -6.64 14.74 -10.72
CA THR A 3 -7.90 14.33 -10.08
C THR A 3 -8.76 15.51 -9.62
N ALA A 4 -8.14 16.56 -9.05
CA ALA A 4 -8.85 17.76 -8.63
C ALA A 4 -9.40 18.56 -9.82
N GLN A 5 -8.65 18.63 -10.93
CA GLN A 5 -9.12 19.28 -12.15
C GLN A 5 -10.33 18.57 -12.76
N PHE A 6 -10.29 17.24 -12.85
CA PHE A 6 -11.42 16.44 -13.31
C PHE A 6 -12.63 16.60 -12.39
N PHE A 7 -12.42 16.56 -11.07
CA PHE A 7 -13.49 16.77 -10.09
C PHE A 7 -14.18 18.13 -10.27
N ILE A 8 -13.41 19.23 -10.32
CA ILE A 8 -13.96 20.58 -10.47
C ILE A 8 -14.67 20.75 -11.82
N THR A 9 -14.09 20.24 -12.90
CA THR A 9 -14.71 20.32 -14.24
C THR A 9 -16.03 19.55 -14.29
N GLY A 10 -16.11 18.40 -13.62
CA GLY A 10 -17.33 17.60 -13.54
C GLY A 10 -18.39 18.20 -12.59
N ALA A 11 -17.97 18.74 -11.44
CA ALA A 11 -18.87 19.30 -10.42
C ALA A 11 -19.39 20.70 -10.79
N PHE A 12 -18.56 21.53 -11.44
CA PHE A 12 -18.85 22.93 -11.76
C PHE A 12 -18.53 23.24 -13.23
N PRO A 13 -19.22 22.59 -14.20
CA PRO A 13 -18.91 22.74 -15.62
C PRO A 13 -19.10 24.19 -16.07
N GLY A 14 -18.05 24.79 -16.63
CA GLY A 14 -18.07 26.17 -17.14
C GLY A 14 -17.91 27.27 -16.08
N CYS A 15 -17.80 26.93 -14.80
CA CYS A 15 -17.74 27.92 -13.71
C CYS A 15 -16.35 28.54 -13.49
N GLY A 16 -15.31 28.10 -14.23
CA GLY A 16 -13.97 28.69 -14.17
C GLY A 16 -13.27 28.58 -12.80
N VAL A 17 -13.60 27.54 -12.01
CA VAL A 17 -13.02 27.34 -10.67
C VAL A 17 -11.58 26.83 -10.79
N THR A 18 -10.65 27.55 -10.17
CA THR A 18 -9.21 27.25 -10.23
C THR A 18 -8.78 26.24 -9.17
N VAL A 19 -7.95 25.27 -9.57
CA VAL A 19 -7.26 24.36 -8.64
C VAL A 19 -5.93 24.98 -8.22
N HIS A 20 -5.74 25.16 -6.92
CA HIS A 20 -4.48 25.67 -6.36
C HIS A 20 -3.59 24.53 -5.87
N HIS A 21 -2.28 24.72 -6.01
CA HIS A 21 -1.23 23.82 -5.54
C HIS A 21 0.06 24.62 -5.32
N GLN A 22 1.04 24.06 -4.61
CA GLN A 22 2.36 24.69 -4.51
C GLN A 22 3.00 24.91 -5.90
N PRO A 23 3.82 25.95 -6.10
CA PRO A 23 4.40 26.25 -7.41
C PRO A 23 5.29 25.12 -7.98
N GLN A 24 6.03 24.44 -7.11
CA GLN A 24 6.96 23.39 -7.51
C GLN A 24 6.23 22.07 -7.74
N MET A 25 6.12 21.67 -9.01
CA MET A 25 5.60 20.37 -9.40
C MET A 25 6.62 19.25 -9.17
N GLY A 26 6.13 18.07 -8.78
CA GLY A 26 6.95 16.87 -8.57
C GLY A 26 7.56 16.74 -7.18
N THR A 27 7.47 17.77 -6.32
CA THR A 27 7.77 17.67 -4.88
C THR A 27 6.49 17.53 -4.07
N MET A 28 6.59 16.90 -2.89
CA MET A 28 5.47 16.79 -1.97
C MET A 28 5.25 18.12 -1.24
N ASP A 29 4.04 18.64 -1.30
CA ASP A 29 3.61 19.80 -0.50
C ASP A 29 3.57 19.39 0.98
N PRO A 30 4.21 20.13 1.89
CA PRO A 30 4.22 19.81 3.33
C PRO A 30 2.83 19.59 3.93
N THR A 31 1.79 20.23 3.38
CA THR A 31 0.38 20.05 3.79
C THR A 31 -0.10 18.62 3.57
N PHE A 32 0.42 17.94 2.55
CA PHE A 32 0.03 16.59 2.15
C PHE A 32 1.13 15.55 2.36
N ASN A 33 2.31 15.96 2.86
CA ASN A 33 3.46 15.09 3.01
C ASN A 33 3.40 14.34 4.35
N PRO A 34 3.11 13.03 4.39
CA PRO A 34 2.85 12.28 5.62
C PRO A 34 4.16 11.82 6.30
N VAL A 35 5.11 12.75 6.44
CA VAL A 35 6.41 12.49 7.06
C VAL A 35 6.37 12.71 8.56
N ILE A 36 7.25 12.01 9.27
CA ILE A 36 7.49 12.27 10.69
C ILE A 36 8.15 13.64 10.85
N THR A 37 7.52 14.54 11.61
CA THR A 37 8.00 15.90 11.88
C THR A 37 8.59 16.08 13.29
N ASP A 38 8.52 15.04 14.13
CA ASP A 38 9.19 14.98 15.45
C ASP A 38 10.50 14.20 15.30
N ASP A 39 11.63 14.83 15.62
CA ASP A 39 12.96 14.24 15.47
C ASP A 39 13.45 13.49 16.72
N SER A 40 12.63 13.39 17.76
CA SER A 40 13.02 12.74 19.00
C SER A 40 13.07 11.21 18.85
N ALA A 41 14.10 10.62 19.44
CA ALA A 41 14.24 9.17 19.51
C ALA A 41 13.07 8.53 20.26
N ALA A 42 12.57 9.18 21.31
CA ALA A 42 11.44 8.71 22.11
C ALA A 42 10.13 8.66 21.30
N PHE A 43 9.88 9.64 20.42
CA PHE A 43 8.76 9.58 19.49
C PHE A 43 8.91 8.40 18.51
N SER A 44 10.08 8.30 17.89
CA SER A 44 10.36 7.27 16.88
C SER A 44 10.18 5.85 17.45
N GLU A 45 10.66 5.60 18.67
CA GLU A 45 10.49 4.33 19.36
C GLU A 45 9.01 4.02 19.65
N LYS A 46 8.27 4.98 20.20
CA LYS A 46 6.83 4.81 20.48
C LYS A 46 6.03 4.58 19.20
N ALA A 47 6.36 5.27 18.12
CA ALA A 47 5.69 5.10 16.83
C ALA A 47 5.92 3.69 16.27
N VAL A 48 7.15 3.19 16.31
CA VAL A 48 7.49 1.81 15.90
C VAL A 48 6.74 0.78 16.76
N GLN A 49 6.75 0.94 18.08
CA GLN A 49 6.00 0.05 18.97
C GLN A 49 4.49 0.06 18.70
N ALA A 50 3.92 1.22 18.39
CA ALA A 50 2.51 1.34 18.01
C ALA A 50 2.19 0.62 16.70
N MET A 51 3.03 0.78 15.68
CA MET A 51 2.90 0.07 14.40
C MET A 51 3.01 -1.45 14.56
N GLU A 52 3.97 -1.92 15.36
CA GLU A 52 4.14 -3.34 15.68
C GLU A 52 2.93 -3.90 16.43
N LYS A 53 2.40 -3.16 17.40
CA LYS A 53 1.20 -3.55 18.14
C LYS A 53 -0.01 -3.66 17.23
N GLU A 54 -0.22 -2.67 16.36
CA GLU A 54 -1.33 -2.69 15.41
C GLU A 54 -1.17 -3.85 14.40
N ARG A 55 0.05 -4.14 13.94
CA ARG A 55 0.33 -5.29 13.08
C ARG A 55 -0.08 -6.63 13.70
N GLN A 56 0.03 -6.77 15.03
CA GLN A 56 -0.36 -7.99 15.75
C GLN A 56 -1.88 -8.20 15.82
N THR A 57 -2.68 -7.15 15.68
CA THR A 57 -4.16 -7.28 15.66
C THR A 57 -4.66 -7.83 14.33
N MET A 58 -3.84 -7.75 13.28
CA MET A 58 -4.21 -8.13 11.92
C MET A 58 -4.07 -9.63 11.67
N GLN A 59 -5.16 -10.25 11.22
CA GLN A 59 -5.19 -11.63 10.76
C GLN A 59 -4.96 -11.70 9.24
N LEU A 60 -3.70 -11.89 8.84
CA LEU A 60 -3.26 -11.82 7.43
C LEU A 60 -2.78 -13.17 6.86
N ALA A 61 -2.72 -14.24 7.65
CA ALA A 61 -2.18 -15.54 7.22
C ALA A 61 -2.88 -16.07 5.96
N ASP A 62 -4.22 -16.07 5.93
CA ASP A 62 -4.99 -16.50 4.76
C ASP A 62 -4.73 -15.60 3.54
N SER A 63 -4.54 -14.29 3.77
CA SER A 63 -4.24 -13.33 2.71
C SER A 63 -2.87 -13.58 2.09
N TYR A 64 -1.86 -13.86 2.93
CA TYR A 64 -0.52 -14.20 2.47
C TYR A 64 -0.51 -15.52 1.70
N LYS A 65 -1.14 -16.56 2.23
CA LYS A 65 -1.22 -17.86 1.56
C LYS A 65 -1.92 -17.76 0.21
N LEU A 66 -3.03 -17.01 0.14
CA LEU A 66 -3.71 -16.77 -1.12
C LEU A 66 -2.80 -16.03 -2.12
N LEU A 67 -2.12 -14.97 -1.66
CA LEU A 67 -1.21 -14.19 -2.50
C LEU A 67 -0.03 -15.02 -3.02
N GLU A 68 0.55 -15.88 -2.18
CA GLU A 68 1.67 -16.77 -2.56
C GLU A 68 1.27 -17.71 -3.69
N VAL A 69 0.09 -18.33 -3.60
CA VAL A 69 -0.43 -19.23 -4.62
C VAL A 69 -0.65 -18.49 -5.93
N MET A 70 -1.30 -17.33 -5.88
CA MET A 70 -1.64 -16.57 -7.10
C MET A 70 -0.42 -15.98 -7.81
N THR A 71 0.63 -15.66 -7.06
CA THR A 71 1.85 -15.06 -7.63
C THR A 71 2.94 -16.09 -7.92
N ASP A 72 2.66 -17.38 -7.71
CA ASP A 72 3.66 -18.45 -7.77
C ASP A 72 4.93 -18.07 -6.97
N TYR A 73 4.73 -17.60 -5.74
CA TYR A 73 5.76 -16.91 -4.97
C TYR A 73 7.00 -17.79 -4.67
N GLN A 74 6.81 -19.11 -4.59
CA GLN A 74 7.91 -20.08 -4.45
C GLN A 74 8.89 -20.05 -5.63
N ASN A 75 8.41 -19.64 -6.81
CA ASN A 75 9.24 -19.50 -7.99
C ASN A 75 9.80 -18.09 -8.20
N SER A 76 9.49 -17.15 -7.30
CA SER A 76 10.00 -15.78 -7.35
C SER A 76 11.50 -15.69 -7.06
N PRO A 77 12.18 -14.62 -7.55
CA PRO A 77 13.57 -14.33 -7.15
C PRO A 77 13.73 -14.18 -5.63
N SER A 78 12.73 -13.65 -4.93
CA SER A 78 12.75 -13.53 -3.46
C SER A 78 12.92 -14.88 -2.76
N CYS A 79 12.23 -15.92 -3.23
CA CYS A 79 12.41 -17.27 -2.70
C CYS A 79 13.71 -17.91 -3.21
N LYS A 80 13.93 -17.93 -4.53
CA LYS A 80 15.06 -18.66 -5.14
C LYS A 80 16.44 -18.10 -4.78
N GLU A 81 16.57 -16.78 -4.70
CA GLU A 81 17.87 -16.12 -4.49
C GLU A 81 18.06 -15.69 -3.02
N LYS A 82 17.00 -15.17 -2.39
CA LYS A 82 17.08 -14.62 -1.02
C LYS A 82 16.56 -15.56 0.07
N GLN A 83 16.09 -16.76 -0.30
CA GLN A 83 15.54 -17.76 0.61
C GLN A 83 14.34 -17.24 1.43
N GLN A 84 13.63 -16.23 0.92
CA GLN A 84 12.43 -15.65 1.53
C GLN A 84 11.17 -16.27 0.89
N CYS A 85 10.88 -17.52 1.23
CA CYS A 85 9.86 -18.33 0.55
C CYS A 85 8.47 -18.31 1.19
N SER A 86 8.32 -17.69 2.37
CA SER A 86 7.05 -17.57 3.09
C SER A 86 6.80 -16.11 3.47
N LEU A 87 5.72 -15.54 2.96
CA LEU A 87 5.17 -14.26 3.37
C LEU A 87 4.49 -14.36 4.73
N SER A 88 3.95 -15.53 5.08
CA SER A 88 3.30 -15.73 6.39
C SER A 88 4.29 -15.80 7.55
N ASP A 89 5.43 -16.47 7.33
CA ASP A 89 6.47 -16.66 8.36
C ASP A 89 7.51 -15.53 8.35
N GLY A 90 7.49 -14.67 7.33
CA GLY A 90 8.39 -13.54 7.23
C GLY A 90 8.14 -12.49 8.31
N LYS A 91 9.21 -11.83 8.75
CA LYS A 91 9.14 -10.78 9.78
C LYS A 91 9.04 -9.40 9.13
N ASP A 92 8.06 -8.61 9.60
CA ASP A 92 7.96 -7.20 9.27
C ASP A 92 8.89 -6.37 10.18
N THR A 93 9.50 -5.32 9.63
CA THR A 93 10.29 -4.32 10.37
C THR A 93 9.77 -2.93 10.03
N PHE A 94 9.38 -2.20 11.07
CA PHE A 94 8.81 -0.86 10.94
C PHE A 94 9.88 0.22 11.14
N SER A 95 9.65 1.40 10.57
CA SER A 95 10.52 2.55 10.72
C SER A 95 9.72 3.85 10.83
N ALA A 96 10.10 4.71 11.76
CA ALA A 96 9.60 6.09 11.88
C ALA A 96 10.81 7.02 11.93
N LYS A 97 11.26 7.49 10.77
CA LYS A 97 12.45 8.35 10.67
C LYS A 97 12.03 9.79 10.41
N TYR A 98 12.68 10.74 11.07
CA TYR A 98 12.44 12.16 10.85
C TYR A 98 12.53 12.52 9.35
N GLN A 99 11.57 13.32 8.88
CA GLN A 99 11.37 13.72 7.50
C GLN A 99 11.16 12.58 6.49
N GLN A 100 10.81 11.39 6.97
CA GLN A 100 10.41 10.25 6.13
C GLN A 100 9.01 9.77 6.52
N GLU A 101 8.32 9.15 5.57
CA GLU A 101 7.06 8.48 5.86
C GLU A 101 7.30 7.29 6.81
N PRO A 102 6.34 7.00 7.71
CA PRO A 102 6.32 5.73 8.41
C PRO A 102 6.40 4.57 7.41
N GLY A 103 7.36 3.68 7.64
CA GLY A 103 7.71 2.64 6.69
C GLY A 103 7.56 1.25 7.29
N VAL A 104 7.37 0.28 6.40
CA VAL A 104 7.49 -1.14 6.71
C VAL A 104 8.36 -1.83 5.66
N SER A 105 9.20 -2.75 6.10
CA SER A 105 9.96 -3.68 5.26
C SER A 105 9.59 -5.10 5.65
N GLY A 106 9.45 -6.00 4.67
CA GLY A 106 9.02 -7.38 4.92
C GLY A 106 7.75 -7.75 4.13
N PRO A 107 7.10 -8.87 4.49
CA PRO A 107 5.94 -9.38 3.79
C PRO A 107 4.77 -8.42 3.68
N LEU A 108 4.53 -7.56 4.67
CA LEU A 108 3.43 -6.60 4.63
C LEU A 108 3.61 -5.61 3.47
N LYS A 109 4.84 -5.17 3.20
CA LYS A 109 5.14 -4.29 2.06
C LYS A 109 4.88 -5.01 0.73
N VAL A 110 5.35 -6.25 0.62
CA VAL A 110 5.16 -7.07 -0.60
C VAL A 110 3.67 -7.29 -0.86
N GLY A 111 2.93 -7.66 0.18
CA GLY A 111 1.48 -7.85 0.14
C GLY A 111 0.73 -6.60 -0.30
N ASN A 112 1.01 -5.45 0.35
CA ASN A 112 0.39 -4.19 -0.02
C ASN A 112 0.71 -3.81 -1.48
N SER A 113 1.96 -3.92 -1.91
CA SER A 113 2.36 -3.56 -3.28
C SER A 113 1.67 -4.41 -4.35
N LEU A 114 1.61 -5.73 -4.17
CA LEU A 114 0.95 -6.61 -5.14
C LEU A 114 -0.56 -6.39 -5.18
N VAL A 115 -1.21 -6.31 -4.01
CA VAL A 115 -2.66 -6.10 -3.94
C VAL A 115 -3.06 -4.72 -4.46
N ASP A 116 -2.23 -3.69 -4.24
CA ASP A 116 -2.46 -2.36 -4.82
C ASP A 116 -2.38 -2.39 -6.34
N ALA A 117 -1.37 -3.06 -6.91
CA ALA A 117 -1.25 -3.25 -8.36
C ALA A 117 -2.47 -3.98 -8.95
N PHE A 118 -2.93 -5.07 -8.32
CA PHE A 118 -4.12 -5.78 -8.77
C PHE A 118 -5.38 -4.90 -8.71
N THR A 119 -5.51 -4.13 -7.63
CA THR A 119 -6.62 -3.19 -7.45
C THR A 119 -6.63 -2.12 -8.54
N LEU A 120 -5.46 -1.58 -8.89
CA LEU A 120 -5.30 -0.59 -9.96
C LEU A 120 -5.63 -1.18 -11.33
N GLN A 121 -5.10 -2.38 -11.66
CA GLN A 121 -5.44 -3.08 -12.91
C GLN A 121 -6.95 -3.24 -13.07
N TYR A 122 -7.64 -3.61 -11.98
CA TYR A 122 -9.10 -3.74 -11.98
C TYR A 122 -9.81 -2.40 -12.24
N TYR A 123 -9.40 -1.32 -11.56
CA TYR A 123 -10.01 0.01 -11.75
C TYR A 123 -9.65 0.67 -13.09
N GLU A 124 -8.51 0.33 -13.67
CA GLU A 124 -8.10 0.75 -15.02
C GLU A 124 -8.89 0.00 -16.12
N GLY A 125 -9.68 -1.00 -15.75
CA GLY A 125 -10.55 -1.72 -16.68
C GLY A 125 -9.82 -2.78 -17.51
N TYR A 126 -8.71 -3.33 -16.99
CA TYR A 126 -8.02 -4.43 -17.66
C TYR A 126 -8.96 -5.63 -17.82
N PRO A 127 -8.81 -6.42 -18.91
CA PRO A 127 -9.49 -7.71 -19.02
C PRO A 127 -9.23 -8.58 -17.78
N LEU A 128 -10.25 -9.31 -17.30
CA LEU A 128 -10.17 -10.06 -16.04
C LEU A 128 -9.06 -11.12 -16.04
N ASP A 129 -8.70 -11.67 -17.20
CA ASP A 129 -7.59 -12.60 -17.40
C ASP A 129 -6.20 -11.92 -17.28
N GLN A 130 -6.13 -10.59 -17.33
CA GLN A 130 -4.90 -9.82 -17.12
C GLN A 130 -4.79 -9.27 -15.70
N VAL A 131 -5.91 -9.02 -15.02
CA VAL A 131 -5.92 -8.61 -13.61
C VAL A 131 -5.40 -9.76 -12.75
N ALA A 132 -4.23 -9.57 -12.13
CA ALA A 132 -3.55 -10.64 -11.39
C ALA A 132 -3.48 -11.96 -12.17
N TRP A 133 -3.27 -11.89 -13.49
CA TRP A 133 -3.22 -13.05 -14.40
C TRP A 133 -4.49 -13.93 -14.40
N GLY A 134 -5.65 -13.37 -14.04
CA GLY A 134 -6.91 -14.13 -13.99
C GLY A 134 -7.09 -15.00 -12.76
N GLU A 135 -6.22 -14.85 -11.76
CA GLU A 135 -6.26 -15.66 -10.54
C GLU A 135 -7.32 -15.19 -9.52
N ILE A 136 -7.76 -13.92 -9.61
CA ILE A 136 -8.87 -13.40 -8.79
C ILE A 136 -10.20 -13.65 -9.50
N LYS A 137 -10.95 -14.65 -9.03
CA LYS A 137 -12.19 -15.13 -9.66
C LYS A 137 -13.44 -14.77 -8.86
N THR A 138 -13.29 -14.34 -7.61
CA THR A 138 -14.41 -14.11 -6.69
C THR A 138 -14.22 -12.87 -5.82
N ASP A 139 -15.32 -12.23 -5.44
CA ASP A 139 -15.32 -11.11 -4.48
C ASP A 139 -14.74 -11.50 -3.12
N LYS A 140 -14.89 -12.78 -2.73
CA LYS A 140 -14.30 -13.29 -1.48
C LYS A 140 -12.76 -13.25 -1.52
N GLN A 141 -12.15 -13.56 -2.67
CA GLN A 141 -10.69 -13.42 -2.83
C GLN A 141 -10.28 -11.95 -2.72
N TRP A 142 -11.03 -11.01 -3.32
CA TRP A 142 -10.80 -9.57 -3.14
C TRP A 142 -10.89 -9.14 -1.68
N GLN A 143 -11.90 -9.59 -0.95
CA GLN A 143 -12.05 -9.29 0.47
C GLN A 143 -10.89 -9.83 1.32
N VAL A 144 -10.38 -11.03 0.99
CA VAL A 144 -9.23 -11.61 1.68
C VAL A 144 -7.95 -10.84 1.35
N LEU A 145 -7.68 -10.57 0.07
CA LEU A 145 -6.47 -9.86 -0.37
C LEU A 145 -6.43 -8.41 0.12
N SER A 146 -7.56 -7.69 0.08
CA SER A 146 -7.66 -6.29 0.50
C SER A 146 -7.26 -6.06 1.96
N LYS A 147 -7.26 -7.09 2.81
CA LYS A 147 -6.71 -7.01 4.18
C LYS A 147 -5.23 -6.63 4.21
N LEU A 148 -4.44 -7.01 3.19
CA LEU A 148 -3.02 -6.65 3.06
C LEU A 148 -2.81 -5.19 2.63
N LYS A 149 -3.84 -4.57 2.03
CA LYS A 149 -3.84 -3.16 1.61
C LYS A 149 -4.41 -2.24 2.69
N LYS A 150 -5.20 -2.76 3.65
CA LYS A 150 -5.79 -1.93 4.70
C LYS A 150 -4.66 -1.21 5.46
N ARG A 151 -4.59 0.11 5.25
CA ARG A 151 -3.63 0.97 5.93
C ARG A 151 -3.85 0.85 7.43
N LEU A 152 -2.74 0.76 8.17
CA LEU A 152 -2.64 1.13 9.57
C LEU A 152 -3.17 2.58 9.68
N SER A 153 -4.47 2.73 9.84
CA SER A 153 -5.15 4.01 9.93
C SER A 153 -5.84 4.01 11.28
N GLY A 154 -5.18 4.71 12.22
CA GLY A 154 -5.82 5.22 13.43
C GLY A 154 -6.58 6.51 13.12
#